data_AF-A0A7X7RKW0-F1
#
_entry.id   AF-A0A7X7RKW0-F1
#
_cell.length_a   1.000
_cell.length_b   1.000
_cell.length_c   1.000
_cell.angle_alpha   90.00
_cell.angle_beta   90.00
_cell.angle_gamma   90.00
#
_symmetry.space_group_name_H-M   'P 1'
#
loop_
_entity.id
_entity.type
_entity.pdbx_description
1 polymer ?
#
loop_
_entity_poly.entity_id
_entity_poly.type
_entity_poly.pdbx_seq_one_letter_code
_entity_poly.pdbx_strand_id
1 'polypeptide(L)'
;MSESTFRRRALAAGRRALEAQENPAAWLPEALLPAWLLAATAPVTPTLYITLDGTGVPCVKKDMRGVKGRGKDGKARTREVKVGVVGTFRRLDRKGRPVRDPGCESHIVSPKTASQFGTLLRRLALSRGLGSGRFRVQIVGDGADWVANIVVKAFPGADIVFTCDFYHACEHLRAFLGLALPQKDAGKAFVTTRAVLRRHGGASLLKHLRKRCESLPADHPAWDELGYFEKRKENMRYGEYRKQGLYIGSGVVEAACRTDVARRCKQSGMHWCFHNAAALCALAARFRSHLPAA
;
A
#
# COMPACT_ATOMS: atom_id res chain seq x y z
N MET A 1 29.27 -17.43 -17.74
CA MET A 1 29.31 -15.96 -17.48
C MET A 1 29.92 -15.74 -16.10
N SER A 2 30.92 -14.85 -15.95
CA SER A 2 31.52 -14.59 -14.63
C SER A 2 30.54 -13.88 -13.68
N GLU A 3 30.73 -14.04 -12.37
CA GLU A 3 29.93 -13.35 -11.34
C GLU A 3 29.99 -11.82 -11.52
N SER A 4 31.17 -11.28 -11.82
CA SER A 4 31.39 -9.86 -12.09
C SER A 4 30.58 -9.37 -13.30
N THR A 5 30.51 -10.17 -14.37
CA THR A 5 29.73 -9.86 -15.57
C THR A 5 28.23 -9.92 -15.29
N PHE A 6 27.76 -10.94 -14.57
CA PHE A 6 26.36 -11.07 -14.18
C PHE A 6 25.93 -9.88 -13.32
N ARG A 7 26.68 -9.55 -12.28
CA ARG A 7 26.40 -8.41 -11.39
C ARG A 7 26.30 -7.10 -12.18
N ARG A 8 27.27 -6.83 -13.06
CA ARG A 8 27.29 -5.62 -13.87
C ARG A 8 26.06 -5.52 -14.78
N ARG A 9 25.69 -6.62 -15.45
CA ARG A 9 24.52 -6.68 -16.34
C ARG A 9 23.21 -6.53 -15.57
N ALA A 10 23.06 -7.21 -14.44
CA ALA A 10 21.87 -7.12 -13.59
C ALA A 10 21.66 -5.70 -13.06
N LEU A 11 22.73 -5.04 -12.60
CA LEU A 11 22.64 -3.65 -12.14
C LEU A 11 22.36 -2.68 -13.29
N ALA A 12 22.91 -2.90 -14.48
CA ALA A 12 22.58 -2.10 -15.65
C ALA A 12 21.10 -2.23 -16.04
N ALA A 13 20.56 -3.45 -16.07
CA ALA A 13 19.14 -3.70 -16.31
C ALA A 13 18.27 -3.05 -15.22
N GLY A 14 18.69 -3.11 -13.95
CA GLY A 14 17.99 -2.45 -12.84
C GLY A 14 17.98 -0.92 -12.94
N ARG A 15 19.06 -0.30 -13.42
CA ARG A 15 19.09 1.15 -13.69
C ARG A 15 18.13 1.53 -14.82
N ARG A 16 18.13 0.78 -15.92
CA ARG A 16 17.14 0.99 -17.00
C ARG A 16 15.71 0.78 -16.51
N ALA A 17 15.48 -0.17 -15.61
CA ALA A 17 14.17 -0.36 -15.00
C ALA A 17 13.74 0.85 -14.14
N LEU A 18 14.66 1.49 -13.41
CA LEU A 18 14.39 2.75 -12.69
C LEU A 18 14.11 3.90 -13.65
N GLU A 19 14.90 4.05 -14.72
CA GLU A 19 14.72 5.09 -15.75
C GLU A 19 13.36 4.93 -16.46
N ALA A 20 12.97 3.69 -16.78
CA ALA A 20 11.68 3.39 -17.41
C ALA A 20 10.47 3.73 -16.52
N GLN A 21 10.65 3.88 -15.20
CA GLN A 21 9.58 4.36 -14.31
C GLN A 21 9.30 5.85 -14.48
N GLU A 22 10.29 6.64 -14.94
CA GLU A 22 10.11 8.08 -15.16
C GLU A 22 9.12 8.35 -16.29
N ASN A 23 9.15 7.51 -17.33
CA ASN A 23 8.34 7.63 -18.54
C ASN A 23 7.70 6.26 -18.85
N PRO A 24 6.69 5.84 -18.08
CA PRO A 24 6.05 4.56 -18.31
C PRO A 24 5.32 4.60 -19.66
N ALA A 25 5.58 3.62 -20.52
CA ALA A 25 4.89 3.48 -21.79
C ALA A 25 3.36 3.43 -21.54
N ALA A 26 2.60 4.20 -22.32
CA ALA A 26 1.15 4.14 -22.32
C ALA A 26 0.74 2.72 -22.73
N TRP A 27 0.11 2.02 -21.80
CA TRP A 27 -0.33 0.65 -22.04
C TRP A 27 -1.62 0.44 -21.26
N LEU A 28 -2.72 0.45 -22.02
CA LEU A 28 -4.06 0.13 -21.55
C LEU A 28 -4.41 -1.26 -22.06
N PRO A 29 -3.93 -2.34 -21.43
CA PRO A 29 -4.35 -3.67 -21.83
C PRO A 29 -5.87 -3.76 -21.68
N GLU A 30 -6.55 -4.10 -22.77
CA GLU A 30 -7.91 -4.56 -22.69
C GLU A 30 -7.86 -5.97 -22.07
N ALA A 31 -8.34 -6.09 -20.83
CA ALA A 31 -8.28 -7.36 -20.14
C ALA A 31 -9.09 -8.40 -20.91
N LEU A 32 -8.38 -9.39 -21.46
CA LEU A 32 -8.96 -10.63 -21.95
C LEU A 32 -9.43 -11.43 -20.73
N LEU A 33 -10.74 -11.43 -20.48
CA LEU A 33 -11.34 -12.18 -19.39
C LEU A 33 -11.72 -13.59 -19.88
N PRO A 34 -11.06 -14.66 -19.42
CA PRO A 34 -11.42 -16.01 -19.83
C PRO A 34 -12.86 -16.35 -19.43
N ALA A 35 -13.52 -17.23 -20.20
CA ALA A 35 -14.90 -17.64 -19.95
C ALA A 35 -15.14 -18.15 -18.51
N TRP A 36 -14.19 -18.92 -17.96
CA TRP A 36 -14.29 -19.41 -16.58
C TRP A 36 -14.28 -18.27 -15.55
N LEU A 37 -13.55 -17.19 -15.81
CA LEU A 37 -13.48 -16.03 -14.92
C LEU A 37 -14.80 -15.26 -14.97
N LEU A 38 -15.38 -15.10 -16.17
CA LEU A 38 -16.70 -14.49 -16.35
C LEU A 38 -17.79 -15.29 -15.61
N ALA A 39 -17.77 -16.62 -15.70
CA ALA A 39 -18.72 -17.49 -15.02
C ALA A 39 -18.57 -17.48 -13.49
N ALA A 40 -17.36 -17.24 -12.96
CA ALA A 40 -17.09 -17.28 -11.53
C ALA A 40 -17.25 -15.93 -10.80
N THR A 41 -17.48 -14.82 -11.53
CA THR A 41 -17.41 -13.46 -10.97
C THR A 41 -18.54 -12.54 -11.44
N ALA A 42 -18.94 -11.60 -10.59
CA ALA A 42 -19.97 -10.60 -10.91
C ALA A 42 -19.34 -9.30 -11.44
N PRO A 43 -19.98 -8.58 -12.38
CA PRO A 43 -19.48 -7.29 -12.85
C PRO A 43 -19.60 -6.22 -11.74
N VAL A 44 -18.72 -5.23 -11.78
CA VAL A 44 -18.76 -4.02 -10.93
C VAL A 44 -18.22 -2.83 -11.73
N THR A 45 -18.50 -1.61 -11.28
CA THR A 45 -17.93 -0.38 -11.86
C THR A 45 -16.42 -0.52 -12.08
N PRO A 46 -15.92 -0.38 -13.32
CA PRO A 46 -14.50 -0.45 -13.61
C PRO A 46 -13.70 0.52 -12.74
N THR A 47 -12.68 0.00 -12.08
CA THR A 47 -11.90 0.74 -11.09
C THR A 47 -10.42 0.66 -11.41
N LEU A 48 -9.77 1.81 -11.48
CA LEU A 48 -8.32 1.92 -11.42
C LEU A 48 -7.94 2.03 -9.94
N TYR A 49 -7.21 1.05 -9.44
CA TYR A 49 -6.73 1.05 -8.07
C TYR A 49 -5.24 1.38 -8.04
N ILE A 50 -4.85 2.10 -6.99
CA ILE A 50 -3.47 2.42 -6.67
C ILE A 50 -3.24 2.01 -5.23
N THR A 51 -2.29 1.11 -4.98
CA THR A 51 -1.86 0.77 -3.63
C THR A 51 -0.41 1.20 -3.44
N LEU A 52 -0.06 1.71 -2.26
CA LEU A 52 1.27 2.23 -1.98
C LEU A 52 1.70 1.99 -0.53
N ASP A 53 2.99 1.75 -0.35
CA ASP A 53 3.64 1.45 0.92
C ASP A 53 5.14 1.81 0.86
N GLY A 54 5.80 1.80 2.02
CA GLY A 54 7.24 1.93 2.16
C GLY A 54 7.81 0.71 2.89
N THR A 55 8.94 0.19 2.42
CA THR A 55 9.60 -0.90 3.13
C THR A 55 11.11 -0.69 3.22
N GLY A 56 11.67 -0.96 4.40
CA GLY A 56 13.10 -0.77 4.67
C GLY A 56 13.96 -1.86 4.04
N VAL A 57 15.01 -1.49 3.31
CA VAL A 57 16.05 -2.39 2.80
C VAL A 57 17.25 -2.38 3.75
N PRO A 58 17.71 -3.54 4.27
CA PRO A 58 18.95 -3.63 5.04
C PRO A 58 20.16 -3.17 4.21
N CYS A 59 20.89 -2.20 4.74
CA CYS A 59 21.97 -1.55 3.99
C CYS A 59 23.32 -1.66 4.70
N VAL A 60 24.40 -1.61 3.92
CA VAL A 60 25.77 -1.59 4.44
C VAL A 60 26.03 -0.34 5.27
N LYS A 61 26.92 -0.43 6.27
CA LYS A 61 27.25 0.68 7.19
C LYS A 61 27.57 2.00 6.46
N LYS A 62 28.26 1.93 5.31
CA LYS A 62 28.59 3.09 4.48
C LYS A 62 27.36 3.91 4.07
N ASP A 63 26.28 3.22 3.70
CA ASP A 63 25.04 3.84 3.22
C ASP A 63 24.12 4.28 4.37
N MET A 64 24.46 3.92 5.62
CA MET A 64 23.74 4.33 6.83
C MET A 64 24.34 5.56 7.51
N ARG A 65 25.49 6.05 7.05
CA ARG A 65 26.12 7.24 7.63
C ARG A 65 25.22 8.46 7.45
N GLY A 66 24.93 9.15 8.56
CA GLY A 66 24.04 10.32 8.59
C GLY A 66 22.54 9.99 8.53
N VAL A 67 22.16 8.72 8.44
CA VAL A 67 20.75 8.31 8.44
C VAL A 67 20.28 8.06 9.87
N LYS A 68 19.33 8.87 10.35
CA LYS A 68 18.73 8.71 11.68
C LYS A 68 17.77 7.52 11.70
N GLY A 69 17.94 6.63 12.67
CA GLY A 69 17.03 5.54 12.96
C GLY A 69 15.88 5.97 13.86
N ARG A 70 14.78 5.21 13.83
CA ARG A 70 13.63 5.39 14.74
C ARG A 70 13.81 4.68 16.09
N GLY A 71 14.88 3.88 16.25
CA GLY A 71 15.16 3.15 17.49
C GLY A 71 15.80 4.03 18.57
N LYS A 72 15.82 3.53 19.81
CA LYS A 72 16.41 4.22 20.98
C LYS A 72 17.90 4.56 20.80
N ASP A 73 18.62 3.80 19.98
CA ASP A 73 20.04 4.03 19.66
C ASP A 73 20.25 5.10 18.57
N GLY A 74 19.16 5.61 17.96
CA GLY A 74 19.20 6.59 16.88
C GLY A 74 19.84 6.07 15.58
N LYS A 75 20.20 4.80 15.49
CA LYS A 75 20.93 4.23 14.34
C LYS A 75 19.98 3.57 13.37
N ALA A 76 19.94 4.05 12.13
CA ALA A 76 19.17 3.39 11.10
C ALA A 76 19.90 2.11 10.65
N ARG A 77 19.15 1.01 10.53
CA ARG A 77 19.65 -0.28 9.98
C ARG A 77 19.11 -0.56 8.58
N THR A 78 18.12 0.19 8.15
CA THR A 78 17.50 0.06 6.83
C THR A 78 17.30 1.43 6.20
N ARG A 79 17.25 1.46 4.87
CA ARG A 79 16.77 2.62 4.09
C ARG A 79 15.50 2.25 3.36
N GLU A 80 14.52 3.14 3.41
CA GLU A 80 13.21 2.89 2.84
C GLU A 80 13.24 2.99 1.31
N VAL A 81 12.66 2.00 0.64
CA VAL A 81 12.18 2.11 -0.74
C VAL A 81 10.67 2.24 -0.74
N LYS A 82 10.13 3.03 -1.66
CA LYS A 82 8.69 3.15 -1.88
C LYS A 82 8.24 2.08 -2.86
N VAL A 83 7.11 1.46 -2.56
CA VAL A 83 6.50 0.41 -3.37
C VAL A 83 5.10 0.86 -3.73
N GLY A 84 4.69 0.61 -4.97
CA GLY A 84 3.32 0.85 -5.38
C GLY A 84 2.89 -0.08 -6.48
N VAL A 85 1.57 -0.26 -6.57
CA VAL A 85 0.93 -1.08 -7.57
C VAL A 85 -0.24 -0.30 -8.15
N VAL A 86 -0.29 -0.22 -9.47
CA VAL A 86 -1.39 0.37 -10.23
C VAL A 86 -2.00 -0.73 -11.07
N GLY A 87 -3.30 -0.91 -10.98
CA GLY A 87 -4.00 -1.85 -11.85
C GLY A 87 -5.48 -1.56 -11.98
N THR A 88 -6.18 -2.44 -12.66
CA THR A 88 -7.62 -2.32 -12.85
C THR A 88 -8.35 -3.57 -12.36
N PHE A 89 -9.61 -3.38 -11.97
CA PHE A 89 -10.56 -4.47 -11.81
C PHE A 89 -11.92 -4.04 -12.32
N ARG A 90 -12.68 -5.00 -12.86
CA ARG A 90 -14.08 -4.80 -13.26
C ARG A 90 -15.03 -5.87 -12.74
N ARG A 91 -14.52 -6.81 -11.93
CA ARG A 91 -15.31 -7.93 -11.41
C ARG A 91 -15.03 -8.21 -9.94
N LEU A 92 -16.01 -8.84 -9.29
CA LEU A 92 -15.96 -9.28 -7.89
C LEU A 92 -16.08 -10.80 -7.79
N ASP A 93 -15.37 -11.39 -6.84
CA ASP A 93 -15.54 -12.80 -6.47
C ASP A 93 -16.87 -13.03 -5.72
N ARG A 94 -17.18 -14.30 -5.43
CA ARG A 94 -18.38 -14.69 -4.64
C ARG A 94 -18.45 -14.08 -3.24
N LYS A 95 -17.34 -13.54 -2.71
CA LYS A 95 -17.25 -12.88 -1.41
C LYS A 95 -17.30 -11.35 -1.52
N GLY A 96 -17.55 -10.82 -2.72
CA GLY A 96 -17.59 -9.38 -3.01
C GLY A 96 -16.21 -8.72 -3.02
N ARG A 97 -15.14 -9.47 -3.26
CA ARG A 97 -13.76 -8.94 -3.29
C ARG A 97 -13.35 -8.63 -4.74
N PRO A 98 -12.64 -7.52 -4.98
CA PRO A 98 -12.12 -7.20 -6.31
C PRO A 98 -11.26 -8.32 -6.89
N VAL A 99 -11.56 -8.71 -8.12
CA VAL A 99 -10.74 -9.61 -8.92
C VAL A 99 -9.99 -8.77 -9.96
N ARG A 100 -8.67 -8.73 -9.81
CA ARG A 100 -7.78 -7.95 -10.68
C ARG A 100 -7.88 -8.42 -12.12
N ASP A 101 -7.92 -7.46 -13.03
CA ASP A 101 -7.93 -7.72 -14.46
C ASP A 101 -6.57 -8.35 -14.86
N PRO A 102 -6.56 -9.57 -15.46
CA PRO A 102 -5.33 -10.24 -15.84
C PRO A 102 -4.45 -9.37 -16.75
N GLY A 103 -3.15 -9.30 -16.45
CA GLY A 103 -2.18 -8.51 -17.22
C GLY A 103 -2.31 -6.99 -17.07
N CYS A 104 -3.28 -6.48 -16.32
CA CYS A 104 -3.52 -5.04 -16.20
C CYS A 104 -2.87 -4.40 -14.97
N GLU A 105 -1.99 -5.13 -14.28
CA GLU A 105 -1.30 -4.68 -13.06
C GLU A 105 0.14 -4.26 -13.37
N SER A 106 0.62 -3.18 -12.75
CA SER A 106 2.03 -2.82 -12.78
C SER A 106 2.54 -2.34 -11.44
N HIS A 107 3.75 -2.78 -11.16
CA HIS A 107 4.48 -2.60 -9.93
C HIS A 107 5.57 -1.55 -10.15
N ILE A 108 5.79 -0.74 -9.14
CA ILE A 108 6.86 0.25 -9.10
C ILE A 108 7.58 0.18 -7.76
N VAL A 109 8.91 0.14 -7.80
CA VAL A 109 9.75 0.26 -6.61
C VAL A 109 10.79 1.33 -6.85
N SER A 110 10.87 2.31 -5.94
CA SER A 110 11.69 3.50 -6.13
C SER A 110 12.45 3.89 -4.85
N PRO A 111 13.72 4.31 -4.95
CA PRO A 111 14.48 4.88 -3.82
C PRO A 111 14.14 6.35 -3.55
N LYS A 112 13.21 6.93 -4.30
CA LYS A 112 12.88 8.36 -4.24
C LYS A 112 12.15 8.74 -2.96
N THR A 113 12.14 10.05 -2.69
CA THR A 113 11.34 10.63 -1.61
C THR A 113 9.85 10.41 -1.86
N ALA A 114 9.02 10.53 -0.81
CA ALA A 114 7.57 10.38 -0.94
C ALA A 114 6.95 11.33 -1.99
N SER A 115 7.39 12.60 -2.03
CA SER A 115 6.90 13.58 -3.00
C SER A 115 7.18 13.16 -4.44
N GLN A 116 8.44 12.82 -4.73
CA GLN A 116 8.85 12.39 -6.06
C GLN A 116 8.21 11.04 -6.45
N PHE A 117 8.00 10.14 -5.48
CA PHE A 117 7.30 8.89 -5.71
C PHE A 117 5.83 9.10 -6.07
N GLY A 118 5.16 10.10 -5.49
CA GLY A 118 3.82 10.51 -5.89
C GLY A 118 3.75 10.88 -7.37
N THR A 119 4.73 11.64 -7.88
CA THR A 119 4.84 11.97 -9.31
C THR A 119 4.97 10.71 -10.18
N LEU A 120 5.82 9.76 -9.78
CA LEU A 120 5.98 8.50 -10.51
C LEU A 120 4.69 7.68 -10.54
N LEU A 121 4.01 7.56 -9.39
CA LEU A 121 2.73 6.87 -9.30
C LEU A 121 1.67 7.50 -10.19
N ARG A 122 1.62 8.85 -10.23
CA ARG A 122 0.70 9.56 -11.12
C ARG A 122 0.98 9.26 -12.59
N ARG A 123 2.25 9.27 -13.01
CA ARG A 123 2.63 8.93 -14.39
C ARG A 123 2.25 7.48 -14.74
N LEU A 124 2.47 6.54 -13.81
CA LEU A 124 2.04 5.16 -13.99
C LEU A 124 0.51 5.01 -14.03
N ALA A 125 -0.22 5.79 -13.23
CA ALA A 125 -1.68 5.82 -13.28
C ALA A 125 -2.21 6.41 -14.59
N LEU A 126 -1.59 7.48 -15.12
CA LEU A 126 -1.91 8.04 -16.43
C LEU A 126 -1.68 7.02 -17.54
N SER A 127 -0.55 6.31 -17.53
CA SER A 127 -0.27 5.26 -18.52
C SER A 127 -1.26 4.08 -18.43
N ARG A 128 -2.04 4.02 -17.33
CA ARG A 128 -3.13 3.06 -17.07
C ARG A 128 -4.53 3.66 -17.14
N GLY A 129 -4.67 4.89 -17.63
CA GLY A 129 -5.98 5.44 -18.00
C GLY A 129 -6.62 6.31 -16.92
N LEU A 130 -5.86 6.75 -15.92
CA LEU A 130 -6.27 7.88 -15.09
C LEU A 130 -6.63 9.07 -15.99
N GLY A 131 -7.81 9.67 -15.77
CA GLY A 131 -8.31 10.80 -16.56
C GLY A 131 -9.01 10.40 -17.88
N SER A 132 -9.08 9.12 -18.22
CA SER A 132 -9.77 8.67 -19.44
C SER A 132 -11.30 8.64 -19.36
N GLY A 133 -11.87 8.88 -18.18
CA GLY A 133 -13.31 8.68 -17.90
C GLY A 133 -13.77 7.21 -17.82
N ARG A 134 -12.90 6.25 -18.14
CA ARG A 134 -13.24 4.80 -18.14
C ARG A 134 -13.32 4.18 -16.75
N PHE A 135 -12.67 4.80 -15.76
CA PHE A 135 -12.48 4.21 -14.44
C PHE A 135 -12.83 5.21 -13.35
N ARG A 136 -13.51 4.73 -12.30
CA ARG A 136 -13.41 5.38 -11.00
C ARG A 136 -12.02 5.10 -10.41
N VAL A 137 -11.52 6.00 -9.57
CA VAL A 137 -10.16 5.87 -9.01
C VAL A 137 -10.23 5.56 -7.53
N GLN A 138 -9.52 4.52 -7.10
CA GLN A 138 -9.33 4.19 -5.69
C GLN A 138 -7.84 4.21 -5.34
N ILE A 139 -7.49 4.86 -4.22
CA ILE A 139 -6.15 4.78 -3.63
C ILE A 139 -6.24 4.10 -2.26
N VAL A 140 -5.39 3.11 -2.00
CA VAL A 140 -5.38 2.34 -0.75
C VAL A 140 -4.01 2.40 -0.09
N GLY A 141 -3.96 2.75 1.19
CA GLY A 141 -2.71 2.73 1.97
C GLY A 141 -2.96 2.70 3.48
N ASP A 142 -1.90 2.58 4.25
CA ASP A 142 -1.90 2.51 5.73
C ASP A 142 -2.44 3.78 6.43
N GLY A 143 -2.62 4.87 5.68
CA GLY A 143 -3.04 6.16 6.19
C GLY A 143 -1.90 6.97 6.80
N ALA A 144 -0.63 6.61 6.58
CA ALA A 144 0.49 7.45 6.98
C ALA A 144 0.42 8.83 6.30
N ASP A 145 0.91 9.86 6.97
CA ASP A 145 0.77 11.25 6.51
C ASP A 145 1.40 11.47 5.12
N TRP A 146 2.49 10.77 4.83
CA TRP A 146 3.13 10.84 3.52
C TRP A 146 2.27 10.22 2.41
N VAL A 147 1.45 9.21 2.70
CA VAL A 147 0.50 8.60 1.75
C VAL A 147 -0.63 9.59 1.48
N ALA A 148 -1.23 10.16 2.52
CA ALA A 148 -2.27 11.17 2.36
C ALA A 148 -1.78 12.39 1.56
N ASN A 149 -0.54 12.84 1.83
CA ASN A 149 0.09 13.91 1.07
C ASN A 149 0.30 13.56 -0.41
N ILE A 150 0.62 12.31 -0.75
CA ILE A 150 0.69 11.86 -2.14
C ILE A 150 -0.69 11.95 -2.80
N VAL A 151 -1.75 11.48 -2.13
CA VAL A 151 -3.12 11.55 -2.67
C VAL A 151 -3.48 13.00 -3.02
N VAL A 152 -3.29 13.92 -2.07
CA VAL A 152 -3.64 15.34 -2.25
C VAL A 152 -2.77 16.02 -3.31
N LYS A 153 -1.45 15.79 -3.30
CA LYS A 153 -0.53 16.54 -4.17
C LYS A 153 -0.38 15.95 -5.57
N ALA A 154 -0.35 14.62 -5.68
CA ALA A 154 -0.10 13.95 -6.96
C ALA A 154 -1.39 13.68 -7.74
N PHE A 155 -2.55 13.70 -7.10
CA PHE A 155 -3.81 13.43 -7.80
C PHE A 155 -4.85 14.54 -7.56
N PRO A 156 -4.54 15.81 -7.89
CA PRO A 156 -5.49 16.90 -7.73
C PRO A 156 -6.64 16.80 -8.75
N GLY A 157 -7.85 17.17 -8.33
CA GLY A 157 -9.01 17.33 -9.22
C GLY A 157 -9.65 16.05 -9.76
N ALA A 158 -9.18 14.87 -9.33
CA ALA A 158 -9.86 13.61 -9.64
C ALA A 158 -10.77 13.20 -8.47
N ASP A 159 -11.96 12.70 -8.78
CA ASP A 159 -12.83 12.03 -7.81
C ASP A 159 -12.17 10.72 -7.36
N ILE A 160 -11.41 10.80 -6.26
CA ILE A 160 -10.62 9.71 -5.72
C ILE A 160 -11.27 9.18 -4.45
N VAL A 161 -11.49 7.87 -4.42
CA VAL A 161 -11.79 7.18 -3.16
C VAL A 161 -10.48 6.83 -2.46
N PHE A 162 -10.08 7.63 -1.47
CA PHE A 162 -8.98 7.26 -0.59
C PHE A 162 -9.46 6.33 0.53
N THR A 163 -8.81 5.17 0.64
CA THR A 163 -9.14 4.13 1.60
C THR A 163 -7.96 3.87 2.52
N CYS A 164 -8.14 4.12 3.82
CA CYS A 164 -7.20 3.65 4.83
C CYS A 164 -7.31 2.14 4.99
N ASP A 165 -6.20 1.46 5.22
CA ASP A 165 -6.15 0.02 5.36
C ASP A 165 -6.88 -0.47 6.62
N PHE A 166 -7.82 -1.40 6.44
CA PHE A 166 -8.64 -1.96 7.50
C PHE A 166 -7.82 -2.75 8.53
N TYR A 167 -6.76 -3.44 8.10
CA TYR A 167 -5.96 -4.30 8.98
C TYR A 167 -5.00 -3.47 9.84
N HIS A 168 -4.39 -2.41 9.30
CA HIS A 168 -3.65 -1.39 10.05
C HIS A 168 -4.56 -0.65 11.03
N ALA A 169 -5.78 -0.30 10.61
CA ALA A 169 -6.78 0.25 11.53
C ALA A 169 -7.13 -0.75 12.67
N CYS A 170 -7.13 -2.06 12.39
CA CYS A 170 -7.30 -3.07 13.44
C CYS A 170 -6.11 -3.15 14.41
N GLU A 171 -4.89 -2.82 13.99
CA GLU A 171 -3.72 -2.77 14.88
C GLU A 171 -3.84 -1.63 15.89
N HIS A 172 -4.19 -0.42 15.43
CA HIS A 172 -4.50 0.72 16.32
C HIS A 172 -5.68 0.42 17.24
N LEU A 173 -6.71 -0.28 16.74
CA LEU A 173 -7.83 -0.70 17.57
C LEU A 173 -7.39 -1.67 18.69
N ARG A 174 -6.48 -2.60 18.39
CA ARG A 174 -5.92 -3.50 19.43
C ARG A 174 -5.07 -2.75 20.44
N ALA A 175 -4.24 -1.82 19.98
CA ALA A 175 -3.43 -0.98 20.86
C ALA A 175 -4.30 -0.17 21.82
N PHE A 176 -5.32 0.52 21.28
CA PHE A 176 -6.32 1.24 22.06
C PHE A 176 -6.95 0.35 23.15
N LEU A 177 -7.52 -0.79 22.74
CA LEU A 177 -8.25 -1.66 23.68
C LEU A 177 -7.33 -2.32 24.70
N GLY A 178 -6.08 -2.60 24.35
CA GLY A 178 -5.08 -3.15 25.27
C GLY A 178 -4.66 -2.17 26.36
N LEU A 179 -4.74 -0.86 26.07
CA LEU A 179 -4.52 0.20 27.07
C LEU A 179 -5.81 0.50 27.85
N ALA A 180 -6.95 0.56 27.16
CA ALA A 180 -8.21 1.05 27.70
C ALA A 180 -8.94 0.04 28.60
N LEU A 181 -8.68 -1.26 28.47
CA LEU A 181 -9.46 -2.32 29.13
C LEU A 181 -8.55 -3.37 29.79
N PRO A 182 -9.03 -4.04 30.85
CA PRO A 182 -8.37 -5.23 31.37
C PRO A 182 -8.16 -6.29 30.29
N GLN A 183 -7.04 -7.01 30.36
CA GLN A 183 -6.64 -7.99 29.34
C GLN A 183 -7.72 -9.05 29.05
N LYS A 184 -8.46 -9.48 30.08
CA LYS A 184 -9.56 -10.46 29.96
C LYS A 184 -10.73 -9.97 29.08
N ASP A 185 -10.93 -8.66 28.97
CA ASP A 185 -12.06 -8.04 28.28
C ASP A 185 -11.68 -7.50 26.89
N ALA A 186 -10.39 -7.17 26.69
CA ALA A 186 -9.87 -6.58 25.45
C ALA A 186 -10.16 -7.46 24.21
N GLY A 187 -10.04 -8.79 24.33
CA GLY A 187 -10.30 -9.71 23.22
C GLY A 187 -11.77 -9.69 22.75
N LYS A 188 -12.72 -9.73 23.69
CA LYS A 188 -14.16 -9.65 23.36
C LYS A 188 -14.52 -8.28 22.79
N ALA A 189 -13.99 -7.22 23.40
CA ALA A 189 -14.17 -5.86 22.91
C ALA A 189 -13.61 -5.68 21.49
N PHE A 190 -12.48 -6.30 21.17
CA PHE A 190 -11.90 -6.24 19.83
C PHE A 190 -12.82 -6.86 18.78
N VAL A 191 -13.44 -8.00 19.06
CA VAL A 191 -14.36 -8.65 18.11
C VAL A 191 -15.55 -7.75 17.80
N THR A 192 -16.19 -7.17 18.82
CA THR A 192 -17.39 -6.33 18.64
C THR A 192 -17.05 -5.02 17.94
N THR A 193 -16.00 -4.33 18.38
CA THR A 193 -15.57 -3.04 17.81
C THR A 193 -15.01 -3.18 16.40
N ARG A 194 -14.28 -4.27 16.10
CA ARG A 194 -13.87 -4.60 14.74
C ARG A 194 -15.07 -4.81 13.82
N ALA A 195 -16.15 -5.42 14.31
CA ALA A 195 -17.39 -5.56 13.54
C ALA A 195 -18.04 -4.19 13.28
N VAL A 196 -18.07 -3.30 14.29
CA VAL A 196 -18.55 -1.91 14.13
C VAL A 196 -17.73 -1.19 13.06
N LEU A 197 -16.40 -1.21 13.17
CA LEU A 197 -15.50 -0.59 12.19
C LEU A 197 -15.78 -1.10 10.78
N ARG A 198 -15.84 -2.44 10.61
CA ARG A 198 -16.02 -3.07 9.30
C ARG A 198 -17.39 -2.78 8.67
N ARG A 199 -18.44 -2.62 9.48
CA ARG A 199 -19.83 -2.44 9.00
C ARG A 199 -20.23 -0.97 8.87
N HIS A 200 -19.79 -0.13 9.79
CA HIS A 200 -20.26 1.25 9.96
C HIS A 200 -19.15 2.31 9.89
N GLY A 201 -17.90 1.89 9.73
CA GLY A 201 -16.76 2.78 9.50
C GLY A 201 -16.17 3.44 10.75
N GLY A 202 -15.16 4.28 10.52
CA GLY A 202 -14.35 4.91 11.57
C GLY A 202 -15.14 5.86 12.47
N ALA A 203 -16.04 6.69 11.91
CA ALA A 203 -16.85 7.63 12.69
C ALA A 203 -17.76 6.91 13.70
N SER A 204 -18.42 5.83 13.26
CA SER A 204 -19.25 4.99 14.13
C SER A 204 -18.43 4.27 15.20
N LEU A 205 -17.24 3.80 14.85
CA LEU A 205 -16.30 3.20 15.80
C LEU A 205 -15.92 4.21 16.89
N LEU A 206 -15.55 5.44 16.52
CA LEU A 206 -15.17 6.49 17.46
C LEU A 206 -16.28 6.77 18.48
N LYS A 207 -17.53 6.94 18.01
CA LYS A 207 -18.69 7.12 18.88
C LYS A 207 -18.88 5.94 19.84
N HIS A 208 -18.72 4.72 19.32
CA HIS A 208 -18.85 3.50 20.11
C HIS A 208 -17.75 3.37 21.18
N LEU A 209 -16.49 3.64 20.84
CA LEU A 209 -15.36 3.56 21.76
C LEU A 209 -15.42 4.61 22.85
N ARG A 210 -15.75 5.86 22.52
CA ARG A 210 -15.93 6.94 23.51
C ARG A 210 -17.00 6.61 24.53
N LYS A 211 -18.15 6.07 24.09
CA LYS A 211 -19.22 5.63 25.00
C LYS A 211 -18.79 4.43 25.86
N ARG A 212 -18.12 3.46 25.26
CA ARG A 212 -17.67 2.24 25.98
C ARG A 212 -16.65 2.57 27.07
N CYS A 213 -15.80 3.55 26.82
CA CYS A 213 -14.68 3.93 27.68
C CYS A 213 -14.91 5.30 28.33
N GLU A 214 -16.17 5.69 28.55
CA GLU A 214 -16.54 7.00 29.10
C GLU A 214 -16.02 7.22 30.52
N SER A 215 -15.77 6.14 31.26
CA SER A 215 -15.19 6.18 32.61
C SER A 215 -13.66 6.33 32.63
N LEU A 216 -12.99 6.30 31.48
CA LEU A 216 -11.54 6.52 31.43
C LEU A 216 -11.23 8.00 31.68
N PRO A 217 -10.18 8.30 32.48
CA PRO A 217 -9.68 9.66 32.64
C PRO A 217 -9.37 10.32 31.30
N ALA A 218 -9.57 11.63 31.18
CA ALA A 218 -9.36 12.37 29.93
C ALA A 218 -7.89 12.37 29.47
N ASP A 219 -6.95 12.24 30.40
CA ASP A 219 -5.50 12.18 30.19
C ASP A 219 -4.97 10.74 30.00
N HIS A 220 -5.87 9.74 29.93
CA HIS A 220 -5.47 8.36 29.77
C HIS A 220 -4.75 8.11 28.42
N PRO A 221 -3.59 7.40 28.40
CA PRO A 221 -2.76 7.23 27.20
C PRO A 221 -3.46 6.50 26.04
N ALA A 222 -4.55 5.78 26.32
CA ALA A 222 -5.36 5.17 25.26
C ALA A 222 -5.94 6.22 24.30
N TRP A 223 -6.24 7.45 24.74
CA TRP A 223 -6.84 8.47 23.88
C TRP A 223 -5.91 8.88 22.72
N ASP A 224 -4.59 8.72 22.85
CA ASP A 224 -3.63 8.97 21.78
C ASP A 224 -3.87 8.04 20.57
N GLU A 225 -4.20 6.77 20.81
CA GLU A 225 -4.52 5.81 19.75
C GLU A 225 -5.82 6.16 19.01
N LEU A 226 -6.76 6.87 19.65
CA LEU A 226 -7.97 7.36 18.98
C LEU A 226 -7.69 8.50 18.01
N GLY A 227 -6.62 9.27 18.23
CA GLY A 227 -6.15 10.29 17.29
C GLY A 227 -5.90 9.74 15.89
N TYR A 228 -5.48 8.45 15.79
CA TYR A 228 -5.34 7.78 14.51
C TYR A 228 -6.66 7.73 13.72
N PHE A 229 -7.76 7.35 14.39
CA PHE A 229 -9.08 7.22 13.79
C PHE A 229 -9.72 8.58 13.51
N GLU A 230 -9.58 9.56 14.42
CA GLU A 230 -10.15 10.91 14.24
C GLU A 230 -9.65 11.56 12.95
N LYS A 231 -8.34 11.47 12.70
CA LYS A 231 -7.71 12.03 11.50
C LYS A 231 -8.17 11.35 10.20
N ARG A 232 -8.66 10.11 10.28
CA ARG A 232 -8.83 9.23 9.11
C ARG A 232 -10.24 8.70 8.90
N LYS A 233 -11.19 9.01 9.77
CA LYS A 233 -12.55 8.43 9.78
C LYS A 233 -13.28 8.53 8.43
N GLU A 234 -13.08 9.63 7.69
CA GLU A 234 -13.65 9.83 6.35
C GLU A 234 -13.10 8.85 5.30
N ASN A 235 -11.86 8.38 5.50
CA ASN A 235 -11.19 7.39 4.65
C ASN A 235 -11.42 5.95 5.14
N MET A 236 -12.22 5.76 6.18
CA MET A 236 -12.51 4.46 6.82
C MET A 236 -13.99 4.07 6.70
N ARG A 237 -14.63 4.40 5.57
CA ARG A 237 -16.04 4.07 5.27
C ARG A 237 -16.20 2.63 4.75
N TYR A 238 -15.67 1.66 5.49
CA TYR A 238 -15.54 0.26 5.06
C TYR A 238 -16.87 -0.40 4.66
N GLY A 239 -17.97 -0.08 5.35
CA GLY A 239 -19.30 -0.59 5.01
C GLY A 239 -19.73 -0.17 3.60
N GLU A 240 -19.52 1.10 3.26
CA GLU A 240 -19.81 1.67 1.94
C GLU A 240 -18.88 1.11 0.88
N TYR A 241 -17.57 1.08 1.16
CA TYR A 241 -16.56 0.55 0.22
C TYR A 241 -16.89 -0.88 -0.18
N ARG A 242 -17.26 -1.74 0.78
CA ARG A 242 -17.64 -3.12 0.49
C ARG A 242 -18.90 -3.24 -0.34
N LYS A 243 -19.93 -2.41 -0.10
CA LYS A 243 -21.15 -2.39 -0.92
C LYS A 243 -20.85 -1.99 -2.36
N GLN A 244 -19.87 -1.09 -2.54
CA GLN A 244 -19.40 -0.64 -3.85
C GLN A 244 -18.37 -1.58 -4.51
N GLY A 245 -17.99 -2.68 -3.85
CA GLY A 245 -16.97 -3.60 -4.35
C GLY A 245 -15.56 -3.01 -4.41
N LEU A 246 -15.25 -2.04 -3.55
CA LEU A 246 -13.94 -1.42 -3.43
C LEU A 246 -13.03 -2.22 -2.48
N TYR A 247 -11.72 -2.08 -2.63
CA TYR A 247 -10.78 -2.62 -1.65
C TYR A 247 -10.99 -1.96 -0.28
N ILE A 248 -10.75 -2.71 0.79
CA ILE A 248 -10.67 -2.18 2.16
C ILE A 248 -9.30 -2.40 2.79
N GLY A 249 -8.37 -3.03 2.06
CA GLY A 249 -7.05 -3.33 2.56
C GLY A 249 -5.99 -3.32 1.46
N SER A 250 -4.75 -3.14 1.87
CA SER A 250 -3.53 -2.89 1.11
C SER A 250 -2.79 -4.17 0.75
N GLY A 251 -3.41 -5.34 0.92
CA GLY A 251 -2.79 -6.66 0.69
C GLY A 251 -2.11 -6.82 -0.67
N VAL A 252 -2.52 -6.05 -1.69
CA VAL A 252 -1.83 -5.98 -2.99
C VAL A 252 -0.42 -5.40 -2.85
N VAL A 253 -0.25 -4.24 -2.19
CA VAL A 253 1.08 -3.66 -1.99
C VAL A 253 1.88 -4.43 -0.93
N GLU A 254 1.24 -5.02 0.08
CA GLU A 254 1.94 -5.91 1.02
C GLU A 254 2.53 -7.15 0.30
N ALA A 255 1.78 -7.71 -0.66
CA ALA A 255 2.29 -8.76 -1.52
C ALA A 255 3.48 -8.25 -2.36
N ALA A 256 3.39 -7.06 -2.97
CA ALA A 256 4.49 -6.44 -3.72
C ALA A 256 5.73 -6.17 -2.84
N CYS A 257 5.57 -5.62 -1.64
CA CYS A 257 6.66 -5.44 -0.67
C CYS A 257 7.36 -6.77 -0.37
N ARG A 258 6.60 -7.87 -0.25
CA ARG A 258 7.18 -9.21 -0.08
C ARG A 258 7.86 -9.71 -1.34
N THR A 259 7.23 -9.62 -2.51
CA THR A 259 7.72 -10.25 -3.73
C THR A 259 8.83 -9.48 -4.42
N ASP A 260 8.76 -8.16 -4.41
CA ASP A 260 9.58 -7.27 -5.23
C ASP A 260 10.80 -6.76 -4.43
N VAL A 261 10.66 -6.71 -3.11
CA VAL A 261 11.71 -6.24 -2.20
C VAL A 261 12.18 -7.34 -1.26
N ALA A 262 11.31 -7.85 -0.37
CA ALA A 262 11.76 -8.70 0.74
C ALA A 262 12.40 -10.02 0.29
N ARG A 263 11.80 -10.71 -0.68
CA ARG A 263 12.37 -11.96 -1.24
C ARG A 263 13.79 -11.77 -1.75
N ARG A 264 14.12 -10.59 -2.27
CA ARG A 264 15.45 -10.31 -2.83
C ARG A 264 16.41 -9.71 -1.82
N CYS A 265 15.93 -8.84 -0.93
CA CYS A 265 16.79 -7.97 -0.14
C CYS A 265 16.79 -8.25 1.38
N LYS A 266 15.86 -9.08 1.89
CA LYS A 266 15.67 -9.32 3.33
C LYS A 266 15.93 -10.77 3.76
N GLN A 267 16.82 -11.48 3.07
CA GLN A 267 17.26 -12.80 3.54
C GLN A 267 18.33 -12.66 4.62
N SER A 268 18.56 -13.73 5.39
CA SER A 268 19.52 -13.75 6.48
C SER A 268 20.91 -13.27 6.02
N GLY A 269 21.52 -12.38 6.81
CA GLY A 269 22.85 -11.82 6.56
C GLY A 269 22.95 -10.75 5.45
N MET A 270 21.90 -10.52 4.67
CA MET A 270 21.97 -9.60 3.52
C MET A 270 22.08 -8.13 3.95
N HIS A 271 23.09 -7.44 3.40
CA HIS A 271 23.26 -5.99 3.50
C HIS A 271 23.60 -5.44 2.12
N TRP A 272 22.90 -4.40 1.69
CA TRP A 272 23.01 -3.88 0.34
C TRP A 272 23.62 -2.49 0.28
N CYS A 273 24.28 -2.16 -0.82
CA CYS A 273 24.34 -0.75 -1.23
C CYS A 273 22.92 -0.35 -1.68
N PHE A 274 22.37 0.71 -1.12
CA PHE A 274 20.97 1.09 -1.24
C PHE A 274 20.53 1.26 -2.70
N HIS A 275 21.30 1.99 -3.51
CA HIS A 275 20.98 2.20 -4.91
C HIS A 275 21.04 0.91 -5.74
N ASN A 276 21.91 -0.04 -5.37
CA ASN A 276 21.96 -1.35 -6.03
C ASN A 276 20.73 -2.19 -5.67
N ALA A 277 20.31 -2.19 -4.41
CA ALA A 277 19.07 -2.85 -4.00
C ALA A 277 17.86 -2.24 -4.71
N ALA A 278 17.75 -0.92 -4.73
CA ALA A 278 16.65 -0.22 -5.40
C ALA A 278 16.59 -0.55 -6.89
N ALA A 279 17.73 -0.59 -7.59
CA ALA A 279 17.81 -1.00 -8.99
C ALA A 279 17.33 -2.44 -9.21
N LEU A 280 17.73 -3.37 -8.34
CA LEU A 280 17.29 -4.77 -8.45
C LEU A 280 15.81 -4.95 -8.08
N CYS A 281 15.30 -4.20 -7.11
CA CYS A 281 13.86 -4.22 -6.77
C CYS A 281 13.01 -3.63 -7.90
N ALA A 282 13.48 -2.56 -8.54
CA ALA A 282 12.84 -1.99 -9.73
C ALA A 282 12.79 -2.99 -10.89
N LEU A 283 13.87 -3.75 -11.09
CA LEU A 283 13.91 -4.83 -12.09
C LEU A 283 12.90 -5.95 -11.74
N ALA A 284 12.82 -6.35 -10.47
CA ALA A 284 11.84 -7.35 -10.01
C ALA A 284 10.39 -6.87 -10.23
N ALA A 285 10.09 -5.61 -9.87
CA ALA A 285 8.80 -4.98 -10.11
C ALA A 285 8.45 -4.93 -11.60
N ARG A 286 9.42 -4.64 -12.47
CA ARG A 286 9.22 -4.66 -13.92
C ARG A 286 8.83 -6.05 -14.44
N PHE A 287 9.50 -7.11 -13.98
CA PHE A 287 9.13 -8.48 -14.34
C PHE A 287 7.72 -8.86 -13.86
N ARG A 288 7.34 -8.42 -12.66
CA ARG A 288 5.97 -8.61 -12.13
C ARG A 288 4.90 -7.88 -12.93
N SER A 289 5.28 -6.77 -13.52
CA SER A 289 4.41 -5.96 -14.38
C SER A 289 4.18 -6.57 -15.76
N HIS A 290 4.78 -7.74 -16.05
CA HIS A 290 4.76 -8.39 -17.37
C HIS A 290 5.23 -7.46 -18.51
N LEU A 291 6.07 -6.47 -18.18
CA LEU A 291 6.64 -5.56 -19.16
C LEU A 291 7.86 -6.22 -19.84
N PRO A 292 8.13 -5.95 -21.13
CA PRO A 292 9.33 -6.42 -21.81
C PRO A 292 10.60 -6.04 -21.07
N ALA A 293 11.71 -6.76 -21.28
CA ALA A 293 13.00 -6.38 -20.70
C ALA A 293 13.36 -4.92 -21.05
N ALA A 294 13.92 -4.19 -20.08
CA ALA A 294 14.39 -2.81 -20.26
C ALA A 294 15.79 -2.76 -20.87
#